data_AF-A0A7Y5ICE3-F1
#
_entry.id   AF-A0A7Y5ICE3-F1
#
_cell.length_a   1.000
_cell.length_b   1.000
_cell.length_c   1.000
_cell.angle_alpha   90.00
_cell.angle_beta   90.00
_cell.angle_gamma   90.00
#
_symmetry.space_group_name_H-M   'P 1'
#
loop_
_entity.id
_entity.type
_entity.pdbx_description
1 polymer ?
#
loop_
_entity_poly.entity_id
_entity_poly.type
_entity_poly.pdbx_seq_one_letter_code
_entity_poly.pdbx_strand_id
1 'polypeptide(L)'
;MNTSRQGPARYTASVPSAVPHPFVRSFPLLLLLLALFLNSCGSSYPAPGVDGKKYRYIYLLSEPSVSPKLAFQDANVSFTFTVDDAAISYTMLSLTRKDVWVESAGATFVMDSQYIPVRNIMSLYSDSVKGFAPLYVAPRGYLQDIIIPHQHIRWDEDEGWKEKDIFPTLDSGTVSGRARIAKNLGKQFELHIPVLIGERRKVYKFVFKVSAIKVVSPDAPVAAKQRPPAPDLDGASSGLWYSLGLIGTTAAVTSAIVLYVTGQLPLK
;
A
#
# COMPACT_ATOMS: atom_id res chain seq x y z
N MET A 1 12.63 -65.59 -24.08
CA MET A 1 14.01 -65.96 -23.68
C MET A 1 14.28 -65.42 -22.28
N ASN A 2 14.78 -66.31 -21.42
CA ASN A 2 15.41 -66.12 -20.10
C ASN A 2 14.68 -65.38 -18.97
N THR A 3 14.08 -66.24 -18.14
CA THR A 3 13.98 -66.22 -16.68
C THR A 3 15.25 -65.76 -15.94
N SER A 4 15.11 -65.06 -14.81
CA SER A 4 15.90 -65.37 -13.61
C SER A 4 15.26 -64.82 -12.34
N ARG A 5 14.96 -65.73 -11.41
CA ARG A 5 14.56 -65.54 -10.01
C ARG A 5 15.82 -65.18 -9.19
N GLN A 6 15.74 -64.18 -8.32
CA GLN A 6 16.60 -64.08 -7.15
C GLN A 6 15.75 -64.05 -5.88
N GLY A 7 16.08 -64.97 -4.96
CA GLY A 7 15.35 -65.26 -3.74
C GLY A 7 15.71 -64.35 -2.56
N PRO A 8 15.03 -64.53 -1.41
CA PRO A 8 15.13 -63.66 -0.25
C PRO A 8 16.40 -63.90 0.57
N ALA A 9 17.08 -62.81 0.93
CA ALA A 9 18.21 -62.83 1.86
C ALA A 9 17.72 -63.07 3.30
N ARG A 10 18.33 -64.06 3.96
CA ARG A 10 18.06 -64.44 5.35
C ARG A 10 18.62 -63.41 6.32
N TYR A 11 17.78 -63.00 7.26
CA TYR A 11 18.14 -62.31 8.49
C TYR A 11 18.83 -63.30 9.45
N THR A 12 19.99 -62.93 9.99
CA THR A 12 20.53 -63.51 11.23
C THR A 12 20.78 -62.38 12.21
N ALA A 13 19.96 -62.35 13.26
CA ALA A 13 20.08 -61.48 14.41
C ALA A 13 21.28 -61.89 15.28
N SER A 14 22.17 -60.96 15.56
CA SER A 14 23.11 -61.06 16.67
C SER A 14 22.66 -60.12 17.78
N VAL A 15 22.37 -60.69 18.95
CA VAL A 15 22.02 -59.96 20.17
C VAL A 15 23.32 -59.60 20.88
N PRO A 16 23.66 -58.32 21.05
CA PRO A 16 24.78 -57.92 21.90
C PRO A 16 24.35 -57.87 23.38
N SER A 17 25.13 -58.56 24.18
CA SER A 17 25.05 -58.67 25.63
C SER A 17 25.13 -57.30 26.33
N ALA A 18 24.22 -57.07 27.28
CA ALA A 18 24.16 -55.86 28.08
C ALA A 18 25.38 -55.72 29.00
N VAL A 19 26.08 -54.58 28.88
CA VAL A 19 27.13 -54.14 29.79
C VAL A 19 26.51 -53.17 30.80
N PRO A 20 26.61 -53.41 32.12
CA PRO A 20 26.13 -52.46 33.11
C PRO A 20 27.14 -51.31 33.25
N HIS A 21 26.76 -50.12 32.77
CA HIS A 21 27.52 -48.89 32.97
C HIS A 21 27.11 -48.20 34.28
N PRO A 22 28.03 -47.95 35.23
CA PRO A 22 27.75 -47.21 36.45
C PRO A 22 27.98 -45.71 36.23
N PHE A 23 27.10 -45.00 35.51
CA PHE A 23 27.22 -43.53 35.38
C PHE A 23 25.86 -42.87 35.16
N VAL A 24 25.04 -42.79 36.21
CA VAL A 24 23.80 -41.99 36.18
C VAL A 24 23.65 -41.21 37.49
N ARG A 25 24.43 -40.14 37.66
CA ARG A 25 24.10 -39.08 38.63
C ARG A 25 24.25 -37.65 38.09
N SER A 26 24.80 -37.46 36.89
CA SER A 26 25.03 -36.11 36.32
C SER A 26 24.06 -35.72 35.20
N PHE A 27 23.18 -36.63 34.78
CA PHE A 27 22.23 -36.39 33.68
C PHE A 27 21.13 -35.35 33.95
N PRO A 28 20.55 -35.20 35.17
CA PRO A 28 19.47 -34.24 35.38
C PRO A 28 19.95 -32.78 35.39
N LEU A 29 21.22 -32.52 35.75
CA LEU A 29 21.79 -31.17 35.74
C LEU A 29 22.03 -30.66 34.31
N LEU A 30 22.44 -31.56 33.40
CA LEU A 30 22.67 -31.23 31.99
C LEU A 30 21.35 -30.90 31.27
N LEU A 31 20.29 -31.64 31.57
CA LEU A 31 18.94 -31.41 31.02
C LEU A 31 18.32 -30.09 31.51
N LEU A 32 18.56 -29.71 32.77
CA LEU A 32 18.12 -28.43 33.32
C LEU A 32 18.85 -27.23 32.67
N LEU A 33 20.16 -27.36 32.45
CA LEU A 33 20.96 -26.36 31.73
C LEU A 33 20.51 -26.23 30.28
N LEU A 34 20.23 -27.34 29.59
CA LEU A 34 19.73 -27.32 28.21
C LEU A 34 18.35 -26.66 28.10
N ALA A 35 17.47 -26.88 29.09
CA ALA A 35 16.16 -26.21 29.16
C ALA A 35 16.26 -24.70 29.42
N LEU A 36 17.31 -24.24 30.14
CA LEU A 36 17.58 -22.81 30.33
C LEU A 36 18.10 -22.14 29.04
N PHE A 37 18.91 -22.83 28.24
CA PHE A 37 19.39 -22.30 26.95
C PHE A 37 18.29 -22.25 25.88
N LEU A 38 17.33 -23.20 25.89
CA LEU A 38 16.22 -23.22 24.93
C LEU A 38 15.15 -22.13 25.19
N ASN A 39 15.11 -21.54 26.38
CA ASN A 39 14.22 -20.42 26.70
C ASN A 39 14.82 -19.03 26.38
N SER A 40 16.04 -18.95 25.84
CA SER A 40 16.68 -17.67 25.49
C SER A 40 16.36 -17.14 24.09
N CYS A 41 15.60 -17.89 23.26
CA CYS A 41 15.16 -17.44 21.95
C CYS A 41 13.80 -16.74 22.03
N GLY A 42 13.77 -15.53 22.56
CA GLY A 42 12.58 -14.67 22.55
C GLY A 42 12.87 -13.18 22.45
N SER A 43 14.14 -12.77 22.39
CA SER A 43 14.51 -11.39 22.08
C SER A 43 14.24 -11.15 20.60
N SER A 44 13.07 -10.58 20.30
CA SER A 44 12.79 -9.94 19.03
C SER A 44 13.74 -8.75 18.92
N TYR A 45 14.96 -9.01 18.44
CA TYR A 45 15.88 -7.95 18.09
C TYR A 45 15.18 -7.08 17.05
N PRO A 46 14.94 -5.78 17.31
CA PRO A 46 14.44 -4.89 16.28
C PRO A 46 15.42 -4.94 15.11
N ALA A 47 14.90 -5.06 13.90
CA ALA A 47 15.71 -5.07 12.69
C ALA A 47 16.72 -3.90 12.75
N PRO A 48 18.01 -4.15 12.47
CA PRO A 48 19.02 -3.09 12.49
C PRO A 48 18.65 -2.01 11.47
N GLY A 49 18.55 -0.75 11.91
CA GLY A 49 18.48 0.40 11.02
C GLY A 49 17.33 1.38 11.22
N VAL A 50 16.37 1.13 12.10
CA VAL A 50 15.30 2.12 12.39
C VAL A 50 15.20 2.36 13.89
N ASP A 51 15.96 3.34 14.38
CA ASP A 51 15.79 3.80 15.76
C ASP A 51 14.38 4.40 15.93
N GLY A 52 13.69 4.03 17.01
CA GLY A 52 12.42 4.65 17.41
C GLY A 52 11.15 3.82 17.22
N LYS A 53 10.01 4.47 17.48
CA LYS A 53 8.67 3.89 17.33
C LYS A 53 8.05 4.36 16.03
N LYS A 54 7.38 3.42 15.33
CA LYS A 54 6.53 3.71 14.18
C LYS A 54 5.11 4.01 14.64
N TYR A 55 4.48 4.99 14.01
CA TYR A 55 3.14 5.46 14.30
C TYR A 55 2.27 5.37 13.06
N ARG A 56 1.01 5.01 13.25
CA ARG A 56 -0.04 5.00 12.24
C ARG A 56 -1.09 6.04 12.58
N TYR A 57 -1.38 6.89 11.62
CA TYR A 57 -2.47 7.87 11.72
C TYR A 57 -3.80 7.20 11.39
N ILE A 58 -4.82 7.49 12.20
CA ILE A 58 -6.20 7.14 11.92
C ILE A 58 -6.89 8.41 11.47
N TYR A 59 -7.53 8.35 10.31
CA TYR A 59 -8.20 9.48 9.70
C TYR A 59 -9.71 9.34 9.82
N LEU A 60 -10.40 10.47 9.81
CA LEU A 60 -11.81 10.55 9.47
C LEU A 60 -11.99 11.56 8.35
N LEU A 61 -13.04 11.39 7.56
CA LEU A 61 -13.50 12.41 6.62
C LEU A 61 -14.32 13.40 7.46
N SER A 62 -13.93 14.67 7.55
CA SER A 62 -14.68 15.70 8.27
C SER A 62 -15.62 16.48 7.36
N GLU A 63 -15.27 16.62 6.08
CA GLU A 63 -16.10 17.27 5.06
C GLU A 63 -16.08 16.47 3.75
N PRO A 64 -17.17 16.50 2.97
CA PRO A 64 -18.38 17.32 3.14
C PRO A 64 -19.38 16.76 4.18
N SER A 65 -19.15 15.54 4.67
CA SER A 65 -19.92 14.91 5.74
C SER A 65 -18.99 14.10 6.64
N VAL A 66 -19.18 14.17 7.95
CA VAL A 66 -18.34 13.44 8.91
C VAL A 66 -18.51 11.93 8.72
N SER A 67 -17.44 11.22 8.38
CA SER A 67 -17.45 9.78 8.12
C SER A 67 -16.16 9.11 8.61
N PRO A 68 -16.21 8.29 9.68
CA PRO A 68 -15.06 7.50 10.13
C PRO A 68 -14.73 6.35 9.17
N LYS A 69 -15.67 6.01 8.27
CA LYS A 69 -15.48 5.00 7.21
C LYS A 69 -14.82 5.60 5.96
N LEU A 70 -14.45 6.88 5.99
CA LEU A 70 -13.85 7.60 4.87
C LEU A 70 -14.68 7.46 3.59
N ALA A 71 -16.00 7.65 3.70
CA ALA A 71 -16.94 7.51 2.60
C ALA A 71 -17.87 8.72 2.51
N PHE A 72 -18.22 9.08 1.27
CA PHE A 72 -19.15 10.16 0.93
C PHE A 72 -20.04 9.72 -0.23
N GLN A 73 -21.29 10.17 -0.23
CA GLN A 73 -22.23 9.93 -1.32
C GLN A 73 -23.15 11.14 -1.52
N ASP A 74 -23.40 11.49 -2.78
CA ASP A 74 -24.50 12.38 -3.16
C ASP A 74 -25.40 11.74 -4.23
N ALA A 75 -26.25 12.53 -4.88
CA ALA A 75 -27.16 12.03 -5.92
C ALA A 75 -26.45 11.57 -7.21
N ASN A 76 -25.20 11.98 -7.44
CA ASN A 76 -24.47 11.72 -8.68
C ASN A 76 -23.34 10.72 -8.52
N VAL A 77 -22.65 10.72 -7.39
CA VAL A 77 -21.44 9.92 -7.17
C VAL A 77 -21.33 9.41 -5.73
N SER A 78 -20.56 8.34 -5.55
CA SER A 78 -20.14 7.83 -4.24
C SER A 78 -18.63 7.66 -4.22
N PHE A 79 -17.95 8.19 -3.22
CA PHE A 79 -16.52 8.03 -2.99
C PHE A 79 -16.26 7.19 -1.74
N THR A 80 -15.30 6.28 -1.82
CA THR A 80 -14.72 5.58 -0.65
C THR A 80 -13.21 5.75 -0.71
N PHE A 81 -12.61 6.18 0.40
CA PHE A 81 -11.18 6.47 0.48
C PHE A 81 -10.46 5.48 1.40
N THR A 82 -9.20 5.24 1.10
CA THR A 82 -8.21 4.67 2.01
C THR A 82 -7.05 5.64 2.06
N VAL A 83 -6.69 6.10 3.26
CA VAL A 83 -5.53 6.97 3.48
C VAL A 83 -4.43 6.13 4.11
N ASP A 84 -3.30 6.00 3.42
CA ASP A 84 -2.11 5.34 3.95
C ASP A 84 -1.07 6.39 4.42
N ASP A 85 0.18 5.98 4.61
CA ASP A 85 1.23 6.86 5.11
C ASP A 85 1.57 7.99 4.12
N ALA A 86 1.54 7.74 2.80
CA ALA A 86 1.99 8.67 1.75
C ALA A 86 0.92 9.04 0.71
N ALA A 87 -0.12 8.22 0.58
CA ALA A 87 -1.08 8.26 -0.51
C ALA A 87 -2.53 8.20 -0.03
N ILE A 88 -3.43 8.63 -0.92
CA ILE A 88 -4.88 8.47 -0.80
C ILE A 88 -5.35 7.62 -1.97
N SER A 89 -5.77 6.39 -1.70
CA SER A 89 -6.51 5.58 -2.67
C SER A 89 -7.99 5.92 -2.58
N TYR A 90 -8.69 5.95 -3.71
CA TYR A 90 -10.14 6.12 -3.71
C TYR A 90 -10.82 5.26 -4.77
N THR A 91 -12.04 4.86 -4.46
CA THR A 91 -13.00 4.31 -5.42
C THR A 91 -14.13 5.32 -5.59
N MET A 92 -14.39 5.75 -6.82
CA MET A 92 -15.55 6.56 -7.18
C MET A 92 -16.54 5.71 -7.97
N LEU A 93 -17.78 5.62 -7.52
CA LEU A 93 -18.90 5.02 -8.24
C LEU A 93 -19.79 6.12 -8.83
N SER A 94 -20.11 6.03 -10.11
CA SER A 94 -21.13 6.86 -10.75
C SER A 94 -22.54 6.37 -10.38
N LEU A 95 -23.38 7.23 -9.84
CA LEU A 95 -24.79 6.94 -9.52
C LEU A 95 -25.75 7.51 -10.58
N THR A 96 -25.22 8.32 -11.49
CA THR A 96 -25.96 8.97 -12.57
C THR A 96 -26.09 8.07 -13.80
N ARG A 97 -27.00 8.46 -14.71
CA ARG A 97 -27.10 7.90 -16.07
C ARG A 97 -26.30 8.70 -17.11
N LYS A 98 -25.68 9.79 -16.71
CA LYS A 98 -24.86 10.65 -17.56
C LYS A 98 -23.42 10.15 -17.60
N ASP A 99 -22.71 10.51 -18.66
CA ASP A 99 -21.26 10.34 -18.73
C ASP A 99 -20.58 11.12 -17.61
N VAL A 100 -19.57 10.50 -17.01
CA VAL A 100 -18.75 11.09 -15.96
C VAL A 100 -17.30 11.07 -16.42
N TRP A 101 -16.60 12.19 -16.25
CA TRP A 101 -15.17 12.29 -16.49
C TRP A 101 -14.48 12.83 -15.24
N VAL A 102 -13.41 12.18 -14.80
CA VAL A 102 -12.60 12.62 -13.66
C VAL A 102 -11.35 13.29 -14.19
N GLU A 103 -11.18 14.58 -13.89
CA GLU A 103 -10.02 15.36 -14.32
C GLU A 103 -8.88 15.19 -13.32
N SER A 104 -8.29 13.98 -13.23
CA SER A 104 -7.26 13.67 -12.22
C SER A 104 -6.04 14.60 -12.28
N ALA A 105 -5.70 15.14 -13.47
CA ALA A 105 -4.64 16.13 -13.63
C ALA A 105 -4.97 17.51 -13.01
N GLY A 106 -6.25 17.83 -12.83
CA GLY A 106 -6.72 19.03 -12.15
C GLY A 106 -7.01 18.81 -10.66
N ALA A 107 -6.77 17.61 -10.14
CA ALA A 107 -6.91 17.33 -8.71
C ALA A 107 -5.80 18.02 -7.93
N THR A 108 -6.14 18.49 -6.73
CA THR A 108 -5.19 19.19 -5.85
C THR A 108 -5.27 18.67 -4.44
N PHE A 109 -4.11 18.62 -3.80
CA PHE A 109 -3.96 18.30 -2.39
C PHE A 109 -3.66 19.60 -1.65
N VAL A 110 -4.42 19.89 -0.58
CA VAL A 110 -4.26 21.12 0.20
C VAL A 110 -3.78 20.77 1.59
N MET A 111 -2.64 21.34 1.98
CA MET A 111 -2.09 21.19 3.34
C MET A 111 -1.44 22.50 3.75
N ASP A 112 -1.68 22.93 4.98
CA ASP A 112 -1.18 24.22 5.51
C ASP A 112 -1.51 25.39 4.56
N SER A 113 -2.73 25.39 3.99
CA SER A 113 -3.24 26.37 3.02
C SER A 113 -2.50 26.44 1.67
N GLN A 114 -1.59 25.51 1.39
CA GLN A 114 -0.90 25.41 0.11
C GLN A 114 -1.60 24.42 -0.82
N TYR A 115 -1.90 24.85 -2.04
CA TYR A 115 -2.40 23.97 -3.12
C TYR A 115 -1.21 23.27 -3.79
N ILE A 116 -1.20 21.94 -3.70
CA ILE A 116 -0.14 21.09 -4.24
C ILE A 116 -0.76 20.24 -5.35
N PRO A 117 -0.22 20.26 -6.58
CA PRO A 117 -0.67 19.37 -7.64
C PRO A 117 -0.42 17.93 -7.22
N VAL A 118 -1.19 16.99 -7.76
CA VAL A 118 -1.07 15.59 -7.38
C VAL A 118 -0.59 14.72 -8.53
N ARG A 119 0.05 13.61 -8.17
CA ARG A 119 0.32 12.48 -9.04
C ARG A 119 -0.78 11.44 -8.86
N ASN A 120 -1.17 10.77 -9.93
CA ASN A 120 -2.17 9.72 -9.94
C ASN A 120 -1.57 8.38 -10.41
N ILE A 121 -2.36 7.30 -10.49
CA ILE A 121 -1.84 5.98 -10.88
C ILE A 121 -1.11 5.96 -12.24
N MET A 122 -1.45 6.88 -13.16
CA MET A 122 -0.80 7.00 -14.47
C MET A 122 0.48 7.84 -14.43
N SER A 123 0.70 8.62 -13.37
CA SER A 123 1.77 9.62 -13.25
C SER A 123 2.66 9.46 -12.03
N LEU A 124 2.44 8.43 -11.19
CA LEU A 124 3.20 8.19 -9.96
C LEU A 124 4.71 8.31 -10.18
N TYR A 125 5.24 7.59 -11.17
CA TYR A 125 6.68 7.44 -11.41
C TYR A 125 7.12 8.03 -12.76
N SER A 126 6.63 9.21 -13.10
CA SER A 126 7.01 9.93 -14.33
C SER A 126 7.53 11.33 -14.01
N ASP A 127 8.63 11.76 -14.62
CA ASP A 127 9.09 13.14 -14.49
C ASP A 127 8.20 14.16 -15.24
N SER A 128 7.26 13.66 -16.05
CA SER A 128 6.35 14.51 -16.81
C SER A 128 5.30 15.15 -15.92
N VAL A 129 5.31 16.48 -15.89
CA VAL A 129 4.22 17.30 -15.32
C VAL A 129 3.03 17.41 -16.28
N LYS A 130 3.10 16.81 -17.49
CA LYS A 130 2.00 16.87 -18.45
C LYS A 130 0.76 16.21 -17.86
N GLY A 131 -0.34 16.96 -17.83
CA GLY A 131 -1.63 16.45 -17.40
C GLY A 131 -2.06 15.26 -18.27
N PHE A 132 -2.54 14.22 -17.62
CA PHE A 132 -3.18 13.09 -18.28
C PHE A 132 -4.60 13.49 -18.71
N ALA A 133 -5.09 12.85 -19.77
CA ALA A 133 -6.47 13.05 -20.20
C ALA A 133 -7.45 12.71 -19.06
N PRO A 134 -8.62 13.37 -18.99
CA PRO A 134 -9.67 12.99 -18.04
C PRO A 134 -10.05 11.51 -18.18
N LEU A 135 -10.31 10.86 -17.04
CA LEU A 135 -10.67 9.45 -16.97
C LEU A 135 -12.19 9.30 -17.15
N TYR A 136 -12.59 8.54 -18.17
CA TYR A 136 -14.00 8.24 -18.42
C TYR A 136 -14.53 7.23 -17.40
N VAL A 137 -15.71 7.49 -16.86
CA VAL A 137 -16.45 6.57 -16.00
C VAL A 137 -17.85 6.42 -16.58
N ALA A 138 -18.12 5.22 -17.09
CA ALA A 138 -19.42 4.89 -17.65
C ALA A 138 -20.56 5.14 -16.64
N PRO A 139 -21.78 5.44 -17.11
CA PRO A 139 -22.95 5.45 -16.24
C PRO A 139 -23.04 4.17 -15.38
N ARG A 140 -23.24 4.31 -14.07
CA ARG A 140 -23.24 3.18 -13.10
C ARG A 140 -21.92 2.39 -13.01
N GLY A 141 -20.86 2.88 -13.64
CA GLY A 141 -19.51 2.34 -13.55
C GLY A 141 -18.73 2.93 -12.38
N TYR A 142 -17.54 2.39 -12.14
CA TYR A 142 -16.63 2.89 -11.11
C TYR A 142 -15.23 3.19 -11.65
N LEU A 143 -14.49 4.00 -10.90
CA LEU A 143 -13.08 4.30 -11.08
C LEU A 143 -12.35 4.00 -9.78
N GLN A 144 -11.19 3.37 -9.88
CA GLN A 144 -10.22 3.26 -8.79
C GLN A 144 -8.96 4.03 -9.17
N ASP A 145 -8.46 4.84 -8.26
CA ASP A 145 -7.26 5.64 -8.49
C ASP A 145 -6.53 5.89 -7.16
N ILE A 146 -5.28 6.32 -7.26
CA ILE A 146 -4.39 6.57 -6.13
C ILE A 146 -3.76 7.94 -6.35
N ILE A 147 -3.83 8.79 -5.33
CA ILE A 147 -3.34 10.16 -5.40
C ILE A 147 -2.23 10.36 -4.36
N ILE A 148 -1.13 10.95 -4.80
CA ILE A 148 0.00 11.36 -3.96
C ILE A 148 0.35 12.83 -4.27
N PRO A 149 0.62 13.69 -3.28
CA PRO A 149 1.10 15.04 -3.54
C PRO A 149 2.37 15.00 -4.42
N HIS A 150 2.44 15.82 -5.47
CA HIS A 150 3.53 15.74 -6.45
C HIS A 150 4.93 15.84 -5.80
N GLN A 151 5.08 16.71 -4.80
CA GLN A 151 6.32 16.91 -4.05
C GLN A 151 6.68 15.77 -3.08
N HIS A 152 5.78 14.79 -2.89
CA HIS A 152 6.00 13.62 -2.04
C HIS A 152 6.51 12.41 -2.81
N ILE A 153 6.72 12.53 -4.12
CA ILE A 153 7.41 11.51 -4.90
C ILE A 153 8.66 12.15 -5.49
N ARG A 154 9.81 11.54 -5.27
CA ARG A 154 11.08 11.99 -5.83
C ARG A 154 11.91 10.81 -6.29
N TRP A 155 12.67 11.02 -7.36
CA TRP A 155 13.74 10.12 -7.74
C TRP A 155 14.94 10.34 -6.81
N ASP A 156 15.52 9.25 -6.35
CA ASP A 156 16.76 9.16 -5.59
C ASP A 156 17.73 8.30 -6.42
N GLU A 157 18.95 8.80 -6.65
CA GLU A 157 19.88 8.14 -7.58
C GLU A 157 20.31 6.74 -7.11
N ASP A 158 20.36 6.51 -5.80
CA ASP A 158 20.84 5.25 -5.21
C ASP A 158 19.70 4.25 -4.94
N GLU A 159 18.51 4.77 -4.62
CA GLU A 159 17.39 3.96 -4.13
C GLU A 159 16.13 4.04 -5.03
N GLY A 160 16.18 4.78 -6.14
CA GLY A 160 15.10 4.93 -7.10
C GLY A 160 13.94 5.81 -6.60
N TRP A 161 12.71 5.51 -7.00
CA TRP A 161 11.54 6.29 -6.62
C TRP A 161 11.23 6.18 -5.12
N LYS A 162 11.35 7.31 -4.41
CA LYS A 162 10.99 7.45 -2.99
C LYS A 162 9.70 8.21 -2.82
N GLU A 163 8.86 7.67 -1.95
CA GLU A 163 7.66 8.34 -1.46
C GLU A 163 7.89 8.94 -0.07
N LYS A 164 7.28 10.10 0.18
CA LYS A 164 7.29 10.79 1.47
C LYS A 164 5.92 10.72 2.11
N ASP A 165 5.89 10.39 3.40
CA ASP A 165 4.66 10.37 4.17
C ASP A 165 3.96 11.75 4.20
N ILE A 166 2.63 11.72 4.20
CA ILE A 166 1.75 12.90 4.39
C ILE A 166 2.09 13.59 5.72
N PHE A 167 2.25 12.80 6.78
CA PHE A 167 2.74 13.22 8.08
C PHE A 167 3.86 12.28 8.51
N PRO A 168 4.89 12.74 9.24
CA PRO A 168 5.97 11.87 9.69
C PRO A 168 5.43 10.68 10.48
N THR A 169 5.87 9.45 10.21
CA THR A 169 5.40 8.24 10.91
C THR A 169 6.43 7.66 11.90
N LEU A 170 7.66 8.17 11.92
CA LEU A 170 8.76 7.69 12.76
C LEU A 170 9.26 8.78 13.72
N ASP A 171 9.49 8.44 15.00
CA ASP A 171 10.01 9.38 16.02
C ASP A 171 11.53 9.39 16.19
N SER A 172 12.25 8.49 15.52
CA SER A 172 13.70 8.35 15.61
C SER A 172 14.21 8.13 17.05
N GLY A 173 13.37 7.66 17.97
CA GLY A 173 13.69 7.47 19.39
C GLY A 173 13.75 8.77 20.22
N THR A 174 13.63 9.93 19.57
CA THR A 174 13.84 11.24 20.20
C THR A 174 12.58 11.82 20.84
N VAL A 175 12.76 12.66 21.87
CA VAL A 175 11.64 13.41 22.49
C VAL A 175 11.01 14.39 21.49
N SER A 176 11.84 15.07 20.68
CA SER A 176 11.38 16.00 19.65
C SER A 176 10.59 15.30 18.55
N GLY A 177 11.02 14.10 18.13
CA GLY A 177 10.29 13.26 17.19
C GLY A 177 8.90 12.89 17.72
N ARG A 178 8.81 12.41 18.96
CA ARG A 178 7.52 12.10 19.61
C ARG A 178 6.59 13.31 19.68
N ALA A 179 7.12 14.47 20.06
CA ALA A 179 6.35 15.71 20.10
C ALA A 179 5.86 16.13 18.71
N ARG A 180 6.67 15.95 17.66
CA ARG A 180 6.30 16.23 16.26
C ARG A 180 5.16 15.33 15.78
N ILE A 181 5.20 14.04 16.11
CA ILE A 181 4.10 13.09 15.83
C ILE A 181 2.81 13.54 16.55
N ALA A 182 2.91 13.78 17.86
CA ALA A 182 1.75 14.14 18.68
C ALA A 182 1.05 15.44 18.21
N LYS A 183 1.81 16.42 17.71
CA LYS A 183 1.29 17.68 17.15
C LYS A 183 0.44 17.50 15.89
N ASN A 184 0.46 16.33 15.25
CA ASN A 184 -0.37 16.06 14.09
C ASN A 184 -1.79 15.61 14.47
N LEU A 185 -2.07 15.32 15.75
CA LEU A 185 -3.42 15.01 16.19
C LEU A 185 -4.36 16.20 15.92
N GLY A 186 -5.46 15.94 15.22
CA GLY A 186 -6.43 16.96 14.83
C GLY A 186 -6.04 17.81 13.61
N LYS A 187 -4.82 17.66 13.07
CA LYS A 187 -4.45 18.30 11.80
C LYS A 187 -5.31 17.80 10.65
N GLN A 188 -5.41 18.65 9.63
CA GLN A 188 -6.23 18.41 8.46
C GLN A 188 -5.43 18.57 7.18
N PHE A 189 -5.87 17.88 6.14
CA PHE A 189 -5.51 18.14 4.76
C PHE A 189 -6.76 17.95 3.90
N GLU A 190 -6.74 18.50 2.69
CA GLU A 190 -7.86 18.44 1.77
C GLU A 190 -7.46 17.78 0.45
N LEU A 191 -8.43 17.13 -0.19
CA LEU A 191 -8.32 16.63 -1.55
C LEU A 191 -9.46 17.20 -2.38
N HIS A 192 -9.12 17.90 -3.45
CA HIS A 192 -10.10 18.47 -4.38
C HIS A 192 -10.04 17.70 -5.68
N ILE A 193 -11.15 17.08 -6.07
CA ILE A 193 -11.27 16.27 -7.29
C ILE A 193 -12.28 16.92 -8.24
N PRO A 194 -11.86 17.48 -9.39
CA PRO A 194 -12.78 17.95 -10.40
C PRO A 194 -13.40 16.78 -11.17
N VAL A 195 -14.72 16.81 -11.30
CA VAL A 195 -15.51 15.81 -12.00
C VAL A 195 -16.49 16.52 -12.94
N LEU A 196 -16.50 16.11 -14.20
CA LEU A 196 -17.44 16.54 -15.21
C LEU A 196 -18.58 15.52 -15.31
N ILE A 197 -19.82 15.95 -15.16
CA ILE A 197 -21.02 15.09 -15.21
C ILE A 197 -21.97 15.61 -16.27
N GLY A 198 -21.98 14.95 -17.44
CA GLY A 198 -22.50 15.55 -18.67
C GLY A 198 -21.73 16.83 -18.98
N GLU A 199 -22.42 17.98 -19.00
CA GLU A 199 -21.80 19.29 -19.28
C GLU A 199 -21.44 20.08 -18.01
N ARG A 200 -21.75 19.55 -16.82
CA ARG A 200 -21.55 20.28 -15.56
C ARG A 200 -20.27 19.85 -14.88
N ARG A 201 -19.33 20.77 -14.74
CA ARG A 201 -18.11 20.60 -13.95
C ARG A 201 -18.38 20.90 -12.47
N LYS A 202 -18.00 19.99 -11.58
CA LYS A 202 -18.10 20.14 -10.12
C LYS A 202 -16.77 19.72 -9.48
N VAL A 203 -16.27 20.52 -8.54
CA VAL A 203 -15.11 20.17 -7.73
C VAL A 203 -15.59 19.60 -6.41
N TYR A 204 -15.33 18.31 -6.18
CA TYR A 204 -15.61 17.66 -4.90
C TYR A 204 -14.45 17.92 -3.95
N LYS A 205 -14.75 18.51 -2.78
CA LYS A 205 -13.76 18.82 -1.74
C LYS A 205 -13.94 17.85 -0.59
N PHE A 206 -12.85 17.19 -0.20
CA PHE A 206 -12.82 16.24 0.89
C PHE A 206 -11.80 16.71 1.91
N VAL A 207 -12.22 16.91 3.16
CA VAL A 207 -11.32 17.29 4.25
C VAL A 207 -11.11 16.08 5.14
N PHE A 208 -9.86 15.69 5.33
CA PHE A 208 -9.46 14.58 6.18
C PHE A 208 -8.84 15.12 7.46
N LYS A 209 -9.20 14.55 8.60
CA LYS A 209 -8.68 14.94 9.91
C LYS A 209 -8.03 13.75 10.60
N VAL A 210 -6.86 13.96 11.17
CA VAL A 210 -6.22 12.98 12.07
C VAL A 210 -7.06 12.86 13.33
N SER A 211 -7.73 11.73 13.51
CA SER A 211 -8.62 11.46 14.64
C SER A 211 -7.90 10.74 15.78
N ALA A 212 -6.92 9.90 15.47
CA ALA A 212 -6.09 9.22 16.44
C ALA A 212 -4.71 8.87 15.87
N ILE A 213 -3.77 8.56 16.77
CA ILE A 213 -2.42 8.12 16.43
C ILE A 213 -2.15 6.83 17.22
N LYS A 214 -1.69 5.78 16.56
CA LYS A 214 -1.38 4.48 17.19
C LYS A 214 0.08 4.13 17.00
N VAL A 215 0.74 3.65 18.05
CA VAL A 215 2.05 3.00 17.91
C VAL A 215 1.83 1.65 17.24
N VAL A 216 2.64 1.34 16.23
CA VAL A 216 2.60 0.08 15.50
C VAL A 216 3.98 -0.56 15.45
N SER A 217 4.04 -1.88 15.23
CA SER A 217 5.31 -2.56 14.95
C SER A 217 5.96 -1.92 13.70
N PRO A 218 7.29 -1.77 13.62
CA PRO A 218 7.98 -1.36 12.39
C PRO A 218 7.55 -2.19 11.17
N ASP A 219 7.37 -3.51 11.39
CA ASP A 219 6.97 -4.50 10.39
C ASP A 219 5.45 -4.61 10.20
N ALA A 220 4.66 -3.77 10.88
CA ALA A 220 3.23 -3.81 10.73
C ALA A 220 2.88 -3.61 9.25
N PRO A 221 2.09 -4.52 8.64
CA PRO A 221 1.76 -4.42 7.22
C PRO A 221 1.14 -3.05 6.99
N VAL A 222 1.76 -2.28 6.11
CA VAL A 222 1.10 -1.12 5.50
C VAL A 222 -0.10 -1.71 4.78
N ALA A 223 -1.29 -1.10 4.93
CA ALA A 223 -2.46 -1.53 4.17
C ALA A 223 -2.01 -1.73 2.73
N ALA A 224 -2.22 -2.94 2.19
CA ALA A 224 -1.50 -3.42 1.00
C ALA A 224 -1.41 -2.31 -0.03
N LYS A 225 -0.19 -1.84 -0.33
CA LYS A 225 0.03 -0.78 -1.31
C LYS A 225 -0.55 -1.30 -2.62
N GLN A 226 -1.77 -0.88 -2.98
CA GLN A 226 -2.37 -1.16 -4.28
C GLN A 226 -1.69 -0.35 -5.40
N ARG A 227 -0.51 0.19 -5.12
CA ARG A 227 0.26 1.00 -6.04
C ARG A 227 0.98 0.07 -7.02
N PRO A 228 1.06 0.42 -8.31
CA PRO A 228 1.96 -0.28 -9.21
C PRO A 228 3.39 -0.23 -8.65
N PRO A 229 4.21 -1.27 -8.86
CA PRO A 229 5.61 -1.24 -8.49
C PRO A 229 6.31 -0.09 -9.22
N ALA A 230 7.31 0.51 -8.57
CA ALA A 230 8.17 1.47 -9.23
C ALA A 230 8.86 0.78 -10.43
N PRO A 231 9.03 1.47 -11.57
CA PRO A 231 9.81 0.93 -12.69
C PRO A 231 11.24 0.64 -12.23
N ASP A 232 11.82 -0.44 -12.75
CA ASP A 232 13.20 -0.83 -12.43
C ASP A 232 14.22 0.15 -13.01
N LEU A 233 15.35 0.34 -12.32
CA LEU A 233 16.39 1.32 -12.66
C LEU A 233 17.02 1.05 -14.04
N ASP A 234 17.04 -0.21 -14.45
CA ASP A 234 17.76 -0.70 -15.63
C ASP A 234 17.01 -0.44 -16.96
N GLY A 235 15.83 0.17 -16.89
CA GLY A 235 14.88 0.28 -17.99
C GLY A 235 14.40 1.70 -18.30
N ALA A 236 15.33 2.67 -18.42
CA ALA A 236 15.03 4.01 -18.93
C ALA A 236 14.48 4.06 -20.37
N SER A 237 14.20 2.90 -20.99
CA SER A 237 13.61 2.76 -22.31
C SER A 237 12.56 1.65 -22.37
N SER A 238 11.41 1.85 -21.73
CA SER A 238 10.15 1.36 -22.32
C SER A 238 8.96 2.16 -21.78
N GLY A 239 8.44 3.01 -22.66
CA GLY A 239 7.11 3.58 -22.52
C GLY A 239 6.05 2.48 -22.48
N LEU A 240 4.88 2.85 -21.93
CA LEU A 240 3.69 2.03 -21.76
C LEU A 240 3.73 1.06 -20.56
N TRP A 241 3.68 1.62 -19.36
CA TRP A 241 3.00 0.92 -18.27
C TRP A 241 1.50 0.90 -18.57
N TYR A 242 0.96 -0.28 -18.87
CA TYR A 242 -0.47 -0.53 -18.86
C TYR A 242 -0.97 -0.35 -17.42
N SER A 243 -1.43 0.86 -17.08
CA SER A 243 -2.30 0.99 -15.92
C SER A 243 -3.64 0.37 -16.32
N LEU A 244 -3.88 -0.85 -15.83
CA LEU A 244 -5.20 -1.44 -15.76
C LEU A 244 -6.04 -0.57 -14.82
N GLY A 245 -6.58 0.54 -15.33
CA GLY A 245 -7.72 1.18 -14.72
C GLY A 245 -8.87 0.19 -14.77
N LEU A 246 -9.17 -0.47 -13.66
CA LEU A 246 -10.35 -1.31 -13.54
C LEU A 246 -11.58 -0.40 -13.57
N ILE A 247 -12.16 -0.24 -14.76
CA ILE A 247 -13.47 0.36 -14.96
C ILE A 247 -14.44 -0.81 -15.11
N GLY A 248 -15.22 -1.10 -14.06
CA GLY A 248 -16.24 -2.14 -14.11
C GLY A 248 -17.65 -1.53 -14.13
N THR A 249 -18.57 -2.21 -14.82
CA THR A 249 -20.01 -1.90 -14.80
C THR A 249 -20.72 -2.85 -13.84
N THR A 250 -21.72 -2.35 -13.11
CA THR A 250 -22.40 -3.10 -12.02
C THR A 250 -23.57 -3.98 -12.48
N ALA A 251 -23.86 -4.07 -13.79
CA ALA A 251 -24.92 -4.92 -14.33
C ALA A 251 -24.32 -6.04 -15.20
N ALA A 252 -24.36 -7.28 -14.70
CA ALA A 252 -23.90 -8.51 -15.35
C ALA A 252 -22.43 -8.50 -15.83
N VAL A 253 -21.54 -9.00 -14.96
CA VAL A 253 -20.11 -9.31 -15.13
C VAL A 253 -19.63 -9.37 -16.59
N THR A 254 -19.35 -8.20 -17.14
CA THR A 254 -18.49 -8.00 -18.30
C THR A 254 -17.52 -6.93 -17.88
N SER A 255 -16.44 -7.35 -17.23
CA SER A 255 -15.32 -6.48 -16.92
C SER A 255 -14.74 -6.01 -18.25
N ALA A 256 -15.14 -4.83 -18.71
CA ALA A 256 -14.43 -4.17 -19.80
C ALA A 256 -13.11 -3.67 -19.20
N ILE A 257 -12.03 -4.43 -19.41
CA ILE A 257 -10.69 -3.89 -19.24
C ILE A 257 -10.54 -2.78 -20.28
N VAL A 258 -10.62 -1.52 -19.84
CA VAL A 258 -10.24 -0.39 -20.69
C VAL A 258 -8.72 -0.32 -20.65
N LEU A 259 -8.09 -0.99 -21.60
CA LEU A 259 -6.68 -0.83 -21.92
C LEU A 259 -6.48 0.54 -22.57
N TYR A 260 -5.97 1.51 -21.82
CA TYR A 260 -5.48 2.75 -22.40
C TYR A 260 -4.14 2.48 -23.10
N VAL A 261 -4.18 2.31 -24.42
CA VAL A 261 -2.98 2.35 -25.27
C VAL A 261 -2.72 3.82 -25.60
N THR A 262 -1.80 4.45 -24.87
CA THR A 262 -1.29 5.78 -25.27
C THR A 262 -0.32 5.60 -26.43
N GLY A 263 -0.83 5.50 -27.65
CA GLY A 263 -0.02 5.61 -28.86
C GLY A 263 0.45 7.06 -29.04
N GLN A 264 1.77 7.29 -29.08
CA GLN A 264 2.30 8.52 -29.65
C GLN A 264 1.91 8.55 -31.14
N LEU A 265 1.08 9.50 -31.53
CA LEU A 265 0.95 9.87 -32.94
C LEU A 265 2.32 10.43 -33.39
N PRO A 266 2.93 9.90 -34.46
CA PRO A 266 4.14 10.50 -35.01
C PRO A 266 3.79 11.90 -35.48
N LEU A 267 4.49 12.90 -34.93
CA LEU A 267 4.50 14.25 -35.47
C LEU A 267 5.07 14.18 -36.90
N LYS A 268 4.29 14.64 -37.88
CA LYS A 268 4.79 15.02 -39.21
C LYS A 268 5.30 16.43 -39.16
#